data_AF-A0A1S6HW09-F1
#
_entry.id   AF-A0A1S6HW09-F1
#
_cell.length_a   1.000
_cell.length_b   1.000
_cell.length_c   1.000
_cell.angle_alpha   90.00
_cell.angle_beta   90.00
_cell.angle_gamma   90.00
#
_symmetry.space_group_name_H-M   'P 1'
#
loop_
_entity.id
_entity.type
_entity.pdbx_description
1 polymer ?
#
loop_
_entity_poly.entity_id
_entity_poly.type
_entity_poly.pdbx_seq_one_letter_code
_entity_poly.pdbx_strand_id
1 'polypeptide(L)'
;MSQLRRSPVFKFNRANLVLGAERELAYLLGLLTLMLIVILQNMFTFVLGVVLWVGLMPLLRMMGDADPQMSKTFTRYTRYQKYYPAHSPKNYSRKQ
;
A
#
# COMPACT_ATOMS: atom_id res chain seq x y z
N MET A 1 22.99 -43.60 7.66
CA MET A 1 22.31 -42.69 6.71
C MET A 1 21.33 -41.84 7.49
N SER A 2 21.59 -40.54 7.65
CA SER A 2 20.74 -39.61 8.40
C SER A 2 19.48 -39.27 7.59
N GLN A 3 18.31 -39.58 8.14
CA GLN A 3 17.00 -39.28 7.54
C GLN A 3 16.73 -37.76 7.58
N LEU A 4 16.40 -37.16 6.43
CA LEU A 4 16.04 -35.74 6.31
C LEU A 4 14.64 -35.49 6.89
N ARG A 5 14.57 -34.79 8.02
CA ARG A 5 13.31 -34.41 8.66
C ARG A 5 12.70 -33.21 7.93
N ARG A 6 11.56 -33.39 7.27
CA ARG A 6 10.80 -32.28 6.67
C ARG A 6 9.78 -31.74 7.67
N SER A 7 9.89 -30.46 8.01
CA SER A 7 8.85 -29.72 8.75
C SER A 7 8.07 -28.83 7.80
N PRO A 8 6.73 -28.76 7.91
CA PRO A 8 5.94 -27.82 7.13
C PRO A 8 6.25 -26.39 7.58
N VAL A 9 6.66 -25.54 6.63
CA VAL A 9 6.87 -24.11 6.88
C VAL A 9 5.57 -23.36 6.56
N PHE A 10 4.86 -22.91 7.58
CA PHE A 10 3.67 -22.09 7.42
C PHE A 10 4.08 -20.64 7.12
N LYS A 11 3.53 -20.05 6.04
CA LYS A 11 3.70 -18.62 5.73
C LYS A 11 2.87 -17.78 6.71
N PHE A 12 3.49 -17.33 7.80
CA PHE A 12 2.89 -16.39 8.77
C PHE A 12 2.92 -14.92 8.30
N ASN A 13 3.78 -14.57 7.33
CA ASN A 13 3.89 -13.22 6.80
C ASN A 13 2.98 -13.02 5.58
N ARG A 14 1.66 -12.97 5.79
CA ARG A 14 0.71 -12.59 4.74
C ARG A 14 0.27 -11.14 4.95
N ALA A 15 0.18 -10.39 3.86
CA ALA A 15 -0.42 -9.06 3.91
C ALA A 15 -1.89 -9.17 4.34
N ASN A 16 -2.29 -8.33 5.28
CA ASN A 16 -3.67 -8.26 5.75
C ASN A 16 -4.40 -7.17 4.95
N LEU A 17 -5.29 -7.59 4.05
CA LEU A 17 -6.11 -6.72 3.22
C LEU A 17 -7.46 -6.47 3.90
N VAL A 18 -7.87 -5.21 4.00
CA VAL A 18 -9.16 -4.81 4.56
C VAL A 18 -10.11 -4.51 3.41
N LEU A 19 -11.19 -5.30 3.29
CA LEU A 19 -12.17 -5.17 2.19
C LEU A 19 -11.55 -5.27 0.77
N GLY A 20 -10.41 -5.96 0.65
CA GLY A 20 -9.64 -6.07 -0.60
C GLY A 20 -8.67 -4.91 -0.86
N ALA A 21 -8.65 -3.89 -0.01
CA ALA A 21 -7.70 -2.78 -0.05
C ALA A 21 -6.54 -2.96 0.95
N GLU A 22 -5.43 -2.26 0.72
CA GLU A 22 -4.36 -2.16 1.71
C GLU A 22 -4.88 -1.52 3.01
N ARG A 23 -4.62 -2.17 4.15
CA ARG A 23 -5.14 -1.79 5.46
C ARG A 23 -4.88 -0.33 5.83
N GLU A 24 -3.64 0.14 5.65
CA GLU A 24 -3.24 1.50 6.04
C GLU A 24 -4.02 2.56 5.27
N LEU A 25 -4.23 2.33 3.97
CA LEU A 25 -4.97 3.24 3.10
C LEU A 25 -6.48 3.19 3.35
N ALA A 26 -7.03 1.99 3.58
CA ALA A 26 -8.44 1.82 3.94
C ALA A 26 -8.80 2.57 5.23
N TYR A 27 -7.94 2.47 6.26
CA TYR A 27 -8.15 3.21 7.51
C TYR A 27 -7.98 4.72 7.34
N LEU A 28 -6.99 5.17 6.57
CA LEU A 28 -6.80 6.59 6.29
C LEU A 28 -8.00 7.18 5.56
N LEU A 29 -8.52 6.50 4.54
CA LEU A 29 -9.71 6.93 3.83
C LEU A 29 -10.90 7.04 4.78
N GLY A 30 -11.10 6.04 5.64
CA GLY A 30 -12.27 5.98 6.52
C GLY A 30 -12.24 7.07 7.55
N LEU A 31 -11.07 7.23 8.16
CA LEU A 31 -10.84 8.30 9.11
C LEU A 31 -11.03 9.67 8.45
N LEU A 32 -10.46 9.91 7.25
CA LEU A 32 -10.63 11.18 6.54
C LEU A 32 -12.08 11.48 6.21
N THR A 33 -12.83 10.50 5.67
CA THR A 33 -14.25 10.70 5.36
C THR A 33 -15.08 10.95 6.61
N LEU A 34 -14.80 10.24 7.70
CA LEU A 34 -15.49 10.43 8.98
C LEU A 34 -15.17 11.80 9.57
N MET A 35 -13.89 12.20 9.61
CA MET A 35 -13.45 13.52 10.07
C MET A 35 -14.10 14.63 9.25
N LEU A 36 -14.14 14.51 7.91
CA LEU A 36 -14.76 15.49 7.03
C LEU A 36 -16.24 15.71 7.37
N ILE A 37 -17.00 14.63 7.59
CA ILE A 37 -18.43 14.69 7.91
C ILE A 37 -18.62 15.34 9.30
N VAL A 38 -17.82 14.92 10.29
CA VAL A 38 -17.94 15.38 11.68
C VAL A 38 -17.51 16.84 11.85
N ILE A 39 -16.50 17.30 11.13
CA ILE A 39 -15.99 18.68 11.27
C ILE A 39 -16.96 19.69 10.65
N LEU A 40 -17.53 19.39 9.47
CA LEU A 40 -18.37 20.36 8.77
C LEU A 40 -19.87 20.26 9.13
N GLN A 41 -20.34 19.11 9.62
CA GLN A 41 -21.72 18.87 10.08
C GLN A 41 -22.85 19.33 9.13
N ASN A 42 -22.57 19.42 7.83
CA ASN A 42 -23.54 19.85 6.82
C ASN A 42 -24.12 18.66 6.06
N MET A 43 -25.37 18.80 5.58
CA MET A 43 -25.98 17.78 4.70
C MET A 43 -25.15 17.56 3.43
N PHE A 44 -24.64 18.62 2.82
CA PHE A 44 -23.77 18.54 1.65
C PHE A 44 -22.50 17.71 1.93
N THR A 45 -21.91 17.86 3.11
CA THR A 45 -20.66 17.17 3.47
C THR A 45 -20.88 15.72 3.79
N PHE A 46 -22.07 15.37 4.31
CA PHE A 46 -22.48 13.97 4.43
C PHE A 46 -22.54 13.30 3.06
N VAL A 47 -23.26 13.90 2.10
CA VAL A 47 -23.37 13.37 0.73
C VAL A 47 -22.00 13.28 0.07
N LEU A 48 -21.19 14.34 0.17
CA LEU A 48 -19.83 14.35 -0.37
C LEU A 48 -18.96 13.25 0.26
N GLY A 49 -19.02 13.07 1.58
CA GLY A 49 -18.27 12.03 2.27
C GLY A 49 -18.65 10.62 1.83
N VAL A 50 -19.95 10.36 1.63
CA VAL A 50 -20.44 9.07 1.10
C VAL A 50 -19.95 8.84 -0.33
N VAL A 51 -20.06 9.86 -1.20
CA VAL A 51 -19.59 9.76 -2.59
C VAL A 51 -18.08 9.53 -2.65
N LEU A 52 -17.31 10.23 -1.82
CA LEU A 52 -15.86 10.03 -1.71
C LEU A 52 -15.52 8.62 -1.21
N TRP A 53 -16.20 8.13 -0.18
CA TRP A 53 -16.00 6.78 0.34
C TRP A 53 -16.30 5.73 -0.74
N VAL A 54 -17.48 5.77 -1.35
CA VAL A 54 -17.90 4.80 -2.37
C VAL A 54 -17.07 4.90 -3.64
N GLY A 55 -16.58 6.10 -3.99
CA GLY A 55 -15.72 6.30 -5.16
C GLY A 55 -14.27 5.84 -4.94
N LEU A 56 -13.67 6.12 -3.78
CA LEU A 56 -12.28 5.76 -3.51
C LEU A 56 -12.10 4.31 -3.09
N MET A 57 -13.08 3.70 -2.42
CA MET A 57 -12.94 2.32 -1.94
C MET A 57 -12.70 1.28 -3.05
N PRO A 58 -13.38 1.30 -4.21
CA PRO A 58 -13.06 0.41 -5.32
C PRO A 58 -11.69 0.70 -5.94
N LEU A 59 -11.24 1.96 -5.97
CA LEU A 59 -9.88 2.30 -6.42
C LEU A 59 -8.82 1.67 -5.50
N LEU A 60 -9.02 1.79 -4.18
CA LEU A 60 -8.13 1.16 -3.19
C LEU A 60 -8.16 -0.37 -3.28
N ARG A 61 -9.31 -0.96 -3.62
CA ARG A 61 -9.44 -2.40 -3.86
C ARG A 61 -8.67 -2.86 -5.09
N MET A 62 -8.79 -2.15 -6.21
CA MET A 62 -8.00 -2.42 -7.41
C MET A 62 -6.50 -2.33 -7.12
N MET A 63 -6.10 -1.40 -6.26
CA MET A 63 -4.71 -1.25 -5.85
C MET A 63 -4.22 -2.41 -4.95
N GLY A 64 -5.07 -2.89 -4.04
CA GLY A 64 -4.79 -4.05 -3.19
C GLY A 64 -4.70 -5.37 -3.97
N ASP A 65 -5.48 -5.49 -5.06
CA ASP A 65 -5.41 -6.63 -5.99
C ASP A 65 -4.09 -6.63 -6.80
N ALA A 66 -3.53 -5.46 -7.11
CA ALA A 66 -2.27 -5.33 -7.83
C ALA A 66 -1.03 -5.57 -6.95
N ASP A 67 -0.95 -4.91 -5.78
CA ASP A 67 0.12 -5.13 -4.80
C ASP A 67 -0.41 -4.91 -3.36
N PRO A 68 -0.46 -5.94 -2.51
CA PRO A 68 -0.92 -5.83 -1.13
C PRO A 68 -0.11 -4.90 -0.22
N GLN A 69 1.09 -4.49 -0.62
CA GLN A 69 1.98 -3.61 0.17
C GLN A 69 2.51 -2.41 -0.62
N MET A 70 1.71 -1.88 -1.56
CA MET A 70 2.12 -0.80 -2.45
C MET A 70 2.59 0.46 -1.69
N SER A 71 1.89 0.89 -0.63
CA SER A 71 2.27 2.09 0.14
C SER A 71 3.68 1.98 0.75
N LYS A 72 4.00 0.80 1.29
CA LYS A 72 5.30 0.52 1.94
C LYS A 72 6.42 0.48 0.91
N THR A 73 6.17 -0.19 -0.21
CA THR A 73 7.11 -0.25 -1.33
C THR A 73 7.37 1.14 -1.90
N PHE A 74 6.33 1.96 -2.07
CA PHE A 74 6.45 3.32 -2.57
C PHE A 74 7.28 4.23 -1.64
N THR A 75 7.03 4.14 -0.33
CA THR A 75 7.80 4.90 0.68
C THR A 75 9.26 4.47 0.68
N ARG A 76 9.53 3.17 0.53
CA ARG A 76 10.89 2.64 0.42
C ARG A 76 11.57 3.12 -0.86
N TYR A 77 10.88 3.02 -1.99
CA TYR A 77 11.38 3.47 -3.27
C TYR A 77 11.81 4.94 -3.22
N THR A 78 10.94 5.83 -2.74
CA THR A 78 11.26 7.27 -2.64
C THR A 78 12.42 7.56 -1.68
N ARG A 79 12.48 6.88 -0.52
CA ARG A 79 13.56 7.06 0.47
C ARG A 79 14.91 6.58 -0.04
N TYR A 80 14.95 5.43 -0.71
CA TYR A 80 16.21 4.78 -1.12
C TYR A 80 16.62 5.08 -2.57
N GLN A 81 15.84 5.87 -3.32
CA GLN A 81 16.13 6.20 -4.72
C GLN A 81 17.53 6.80 -4.93
N LYS A 82 18.04 7.57 -3.98
CA LYS A 82 19.39 8.15 -4.06
C LYS A 82 20.51 7.11 -3.94
N TYR A 83 20.28 6.03 -3.18
CA TYR A 83 21.28 5.00 -2.91
C TYR A 83 21.16 3.83 -3.90
N TYR A 84 19.93 3.52 -4.33
CA TYR A 84 19.64 2.51 -5.35
C TYR A 84 18.95 3.18 -6.55
N PRO A 85 19.67 3.98 -7.36
CA PRO A 85 19.09 4.52 -8.58
C PRO A 85 18.71 3.37 -9.51
N ALA A 86 17.56 3.49 -10.17
CA ALA A 86 17.05 2.47 -11.09
C ALA A 86 17.98 2.20 -12.30
N HIS A 87 18.94 3.10 -12.55
CA HIS A 87 19.92 2.98 -13.62
C HIS A 87 21.30 2.68 -13.03
N SER A 88 22.02 1.75 -13.65
CA SER A 88 23.42 1.51 -13.33
C SER A 88 24.21 2.82 -13.57
N PRO A 89 24.97 3.32 -12.58
CA PRO A 89 25.84 4.46 -12.81
C PRO A 89 26.79 4.12 -13.96
N LYS A 90 26.85 5.01 -14.96
CA LYS A 90 27.66 4.80 -16.17
C LYS A 90 29.10 4.45 -15.76
N ASN A 91 29.54 3.25 -16.12
CA ASN A 91 30.86 2.76 -15.75
C ASN A 91 31.93 3.50 -16.58
N TYR A 92 32.64 4.44 -15.96
CA TYR A 92 33.69 5.24 -16.60
C TYR A 92 35.03 4.50 -16.77
N SER A 93 35.15 3.26 -16.28
CA SER A 93 36.40 2.47 -16.32
C SER A 93 36.81 2.00 -17.73
N ARG A 94 35.96 2.19 -18.74
CA ARG A 94 36.21 1.75 -20.13
C ARG A 94 36.67 2.88 -21.07
N LYS A 95 37.34 3.92 -20.56
CA LYS A 95 37.75 5.09 -21.37
C LYS A 95 39.25 5.37 -21.39
N GLN A 96 40.09 4.41 -21.00
CA GLN A 96 41.55 4.48 -21.14
C GLN A 96 42.04 3.39 -22.08
#